data_AF-A0A6J1WD18-F1
#
_entry.id   AF-A0A6J1WD18-F1
#
_cell.length_a   1.000
_cell.length_b   1.000
_cell.length_c   1.000
_cell.angle_alpha   90.00
_cell.angle_beta   90.00
_cell.angle_gamma   90.00
#
_symmetry.space_group_name_H-M   'P 1'
#
loop_
_entity.id
_entity.type
_entity.pdbx_description
1 polymer ?
#
loop_
_entity_poly.entity_id
_entity_poly.type
_entity_poly.pdbx_seq_one_letter_code
_entity_poly.pdbx_strand_id
1 'polypeptide(L)'
;LCPDWETWDPRQPVENAREAMQQADDWLGVPQVIAPEEIVDPNVDEHSVMTYLSQFPKAKLKPGAPLNSKQVNPKKAKAYGPGIEPHGNTVLKPAHFTVETVEAGLGEVLVYIEDPEGHTEE
;
A
#
# COMPACT_ATOMS: atom_id res chain seq x y z
N LEU A 1 -1.62 -5.39 3.78
CA LEU A 1 -1.92 -6.67 4.46
C LEU A 1 -1.40 -6.65 5.90
N CYS A 2 -0.18 -6.17 6.15
CA CYS A 2 0.31 -5.88 7.51
C CYS A 2 0.58 -4.37 7.64
N PRO A 3 -0.41 -3.53 8.01
CA PRO A 3 -0.23 -2.07 8.10
C PRO A 3 0.63 -1.63 9.28
N ASP A 4 0.56 -2.37 10.39
CA ASP A 4 1.14 -1.98 11.67
C ASP A 4 2.48 -2.68 11.95
N TRP A 5 3.12 -3.22 10.90
CA TRP A 5 4.33 -4.06 11.00
C TRP A 5 5.52 -3.34 11.69
N GLU A 6 5.62 -2.02 11.55
CA GLU A 6 6.64 -1.19 12.21
C GLU A 6 6.45 -1.10 13.73
N THR A 7 5.24 -1.39 14.22
CA THR A 7 4.91 -1.31 15.65
C THR A 7 4.96 -2.67 16.35
N TRP A 8 5.23 -3.74 15.61
CA TRP A 8 5.30 -5.10 16.16
C TRP A 8 6.49 -5.27 17.10
N ASP A 9 6.33 -6.09 18.15
CA ASP A 9 7.40 -6.35 19.12
C ASP A 9 8.51 -7.20 18.46
N PRO A 10 9.77 -6.70 18.34
CA PRO A 10 10.88 -7.48 17.79
C PRO A 10 11.22 -8.73 18.61
N ARG A 11 10.76 -8.81 19.87
CA ARG A 11 10.97 -9.97 20.75
C ARG A 11 10.04 -11.14 20.45
N GLN A 12 9.06 -10.96 19.58
CA GLN A 12 8.11 -12.01 19.16
C GLN A 12 8.26 -12.34 17.66
N PRO A 13 9.45 -12.78 17.20
CA PRO A 13 9.71 -12.96 15.77
C PRO A 13 8.83 -14.03 15.13
N VAL A 14 8.54 -15.13 15.85
CA VAL A 14 7.68 -16.22 15.36
C VAL A 14 6.26 -15.73 15.08
N GLU A 15 5.68 -14.94 15.98
CA GLU A 15 4.32 -14.40 15.80
C GLU A 15 4.27 -13.39 14.66
N ASN A 16 5.27 -12.53 14.57
CA ASN A 16 5.42 -11.57 13.46
C ASN A 16 5.52 -12.30 12.10
N ALA A 17 6.36 -13.33 12.03
CA ALA A 17 6.50 -14.14 10.82
C ALA A 17 5.20 -14.87 10.50
N ARG A 18 4.56 -15.50 11.49
CA ARG A 18 3.29 -16.22 11.30
C ARG A 18 2.21 -15.33 10.71
N GLU A 19 2.01 -14.15 11.28
CA GLU A 19 1.00 -13.19 10.80
C GLU A 19 1.30 -12.74 9.36
N ALA A 20 2.55 -12.37 9.06
CA ALA A 20 2.93 -11.93 7.73
C ALA A 20 2.81 -13.04 6.66
N MET A 21 3.27 -14.24 6.99
CA MET A 21 3.26 -15.39 6.08
C MET A 21 1.84 -15.90 5.83
N GLN A 22 0.99 -15.92 6.86
CA GLN A 22 -0.42 -16.29 6.72
C GLN A 22 -1.16 -15.32 5.79
N GLN A 23 -0.95 -14.01 5.97
CA GLN A 23 -1.54 -13.01 5.09
C GLN A 23 -1.04 -13.12 3.64
N ALA A 24 0.21 -13.52 3.42
CA ALA A 24 0.75 -13.76 2.09
C ALA A 24 0.11 -15.00 1.43
N ASP A 25 -0.15 -16.06 2.18
CA ASP A 25 -0.86 -17.25 1.69
C ASP A 25 -2.31 -16.91 1.32
N ASP A 26 -3.03 -16.31 2.27
CA ASP A 26 -4.45 -16.02 2.15
C ASP A 26 -4.74 -15.02 1.04
N TRP A 27 -3.92 -13.97 0.89
CA TRP A 27 -4.25 -12.84 0.02
C TRP A 27 -3.30 -12.64 -1.15
N LEU A 28 -2.08 -13.17 -1.11
CA LEU A 28 -1.11 -13.08 -2.21
C LEU A 28 -0.91 -14.42 -2.94
N GLY A 29 -1.48 -15.51 -2.40
CA GLY A 29 -1.33 -16.85 -2.94
C GLY A 29 0.10 -17.38 -2.84
N VAL A 30 0.83 -16.96 -1.80
CA VAL A 30 2.22 -17.39 -1.55
C VAL A 30 2.20 -18.52 -0.52
N PRO A 31 2.36 -19.79 -0.93
CA PRO A 31 2.30 -20.92 -0.01
C PRO A 31 3.50 -20.93 0.95
N GLN A 32 3.24 -21.31 2.19
CA GLN A 32 4.23 -21.45 3.26
C GLN A 32 5.06 -22.74 3.07
N VAL A 33 6.08 -22.67 2.21
CA VAL A 33 7.03 -23.79 1.98
C VAL A 33 8.11 -23.91 3.06
N ILE A 34 8.14 -22.94 3.98
CA ILE A 34 8.99 -22.89 5.18
C ILE A 34 8.07 -22.48 6.35
N ALA A 35 8.28 -23.02 7.55
CA ALA A 35 7.47 -22.66 8.71
C ALA A 35 7.91 -21.29 9.29
N PRO A 36 7.00 -20.55 9.95
CA PRO A 36 7.34 -19.30 10.65
C PRO A 36 8.44 -19.47 11.72
N GLU A 37 8.48 -20.61 12.40
CA GLU A 37 9.52 -20.94 13.38
C GLU A 37 10.88 -21.16 12.73
N GLU A 38 10.89 -21.72 11.51
CA GLU A 38 12.11 -22.03 10.76
C GLU A 38 12.70 -20.78 10.11
N ILE A 39 11.86 -19.90 9.53
CA ILE A 39 12.34 -18.70 8.82
C ILE A 39 12.98 -17.67 9.76
N VAL A 40 12.61 -17.68 11.05
CA VAL A 40 13.16 -16.77 12.07
C VAL A 40 14.30 -17.39 12.88
N ASP A 41 14.64 -18.67 12.63
CA ASP A 41 15.76 -19.32 13.29
C ASP A 41 17.07 -18.64 12.86
N PRO A 42 17.95 -18.22 13.79
CA PRO A 42 19.23 -17.62 13.43
C PRO A 42 20.17 -18.55 12.65
N ASN A 43 19.91 -19.86 12.65
CA ASN A 43 20.66 -20.89 11.91
C ASN A 43 19.92 -21.37 10.65
N VAL A 44 18.87 -20.66 10.22
CA VAL A 44 18.11 -21.02 9.02
C VAL A 44 19.02 -21.04 7.79
N ASP A 45 18.79 -22.02 6.92
CA ASP A 45 19.47 -22.13 5.64
C ASP A 45 18.99 -21.04 4.66
N GLU A 46 19.92 -20.27 4.10
CA GLU A 46 19.61 -19.17 3.17
C GLU A 46 18.87 -19.66 1.92
N HIS A 47 19.16 -20.87 1.41
CA HIS A 47 18.45 -21.39 0.24
C HIS A 47 16.98 -21.70 0.55
N SER A 48 16.68 -22.12 1.78
CA SER A 48 15.31 -22.33 2.25
C SER A 48 14.54 -21.00 2.30
N VAL A 49 15.16 -19.94 2.84
CA VAL A 49 14.58 -18.58 2.85
C VAL A 49 14.39 -18.05 1.43
N MET A 50 15.40 -18.20 0.57
CA MET A 50 15.35 -17.77 -0.83
C MET A 50 14.25 -18.49 -1.61
N THR A 51 14.04 -19.78 -1.35
CA THR A 51 12.95 -20.56 -1.96
C THR A 51 11.61 -19.93 -1.65
N TYR A 52 11.37 -19.57 -0.37
CA TYR A 52 10.13 -18.90 0.03
C TYR A 52 10.00 -17.49 -0.58
N LEU A 53 11.02 -16.63 -0.44
CA LEU A 53 10.98 -15.24 -0.88
C LEU A 53 10.92 -15.09 -2.41
N SER A 54 11.45 -16.05 -3.17
CA SER A 54 11.42 -16.05 -4.64
C SER A 54 10.00 -16.13 -5.25
N GLN A 55 8.99 -16.43 -4.43
CA GLN A 55 7.59 -16.52 -4.85
C GLN A 55 6.90 -15.14 -4.94
N PHE A 56 7.36 -14.15 -4.17
CA PHE A 56 6.75 -12.82 -4.08
C PHE A 56 6.75 -12.02 -5.39
N PRO A 57 7.79 -12.06 -6.25
CA PRO A 57 7.79 -11.36 -7.54
C PRO A 57 6.63 -11.73 -8.47
N LYS A 58 6.05 -12.92 -8.31
CA LYS A 58 4.91 -13.41 -9.11
C LYS A 58 3.58 -13.36 -8.35
N ALA A 59 3.60 -12.93 -7.10
CA ALA A 59 2.44 -12.94 -6.24
C ALA A 59 1.39 -11.93 -6.72
N LYS A 60 0.12 -12.31 -6.64
CA LYS A 60 -1.01 -11.49 -7.09
C LYS A 60 -2.00 -11.34 -5.97
N LEU A 61 -2.43 -10.09 -5.75
CA LEU A 61 -3.46 -9.81 -4.77
C LEU A 61 -4.78 -10.46 -5.18
N LYS A 62 -5.34 -11.29 -4.30
CA LYS A 62 -6.66 -11.89 -4.50
C LYS A 62 -7.76 -10.80 -4.36
N PRO A 63 -8.82 -10.83 -5.18
CA PRO A 63 -9.94 -9.90 -5.04
C PRO A 63 -10.58 -10.01 -3.65
N GLY A 64 -10.91 -8.88 -3.03
CA GLY A 64 -11.52 -8.84 -1.70
C GLY A 64 -10.54 -8.93 -0.53
N ALA A 65 -9.23 -8.87 -0.80
CA ALA A 65 -8.24 -8.79 0.27
C ALA A 65 -8.49 -7.57 1.18
N PRO A 66 -8.49 -7.75 2.51
CA PRO A 66 -8.60 -6.67 3.47
C PRO A 66 -7.30 -5.86 3.43
N LEU A 67 -7.22 -4.95 2.46
CA LEU A 67 -6.24 -3.88 2.42
C LEU A 67 -6.61 -2.88 3.51
N ASN A 68 -6.40 -3.28 4.76
CA ASN A 68 -6.60 -2.40 5.90
C ASN A 68 -5.38 -1.49 5.98
N SER A 69 -5.32 -0.47 5.11
CA SER A 69 -4.34 0.61 5.19
C SER A 69 -4.73 1.54 6.33
N LYS A 70 -4.62 1.04 7.58
CA LYS A 70 -4.69 1.89 8.77
C LYS A 70 -3.61 2.98 8.75
N GLN A 71 -2.51 2.70 8.07
CA GLN A 71 -1.45 3.67 7.83
C GLN A 71 -1.89 4.62 6.71
N VAL A 72 -2.51 5.73 7.10
CA VAL A 72 -2.79 6.85 6.20
C VAL A 72 -1.46 7.43 5.73
N ASN A 73 -1.23 7.40 4.43
CA ASN A 73 -0.05 7.99 3.80
C ASN A 73 -0.48 8.95 2.69
N PRO A 74 -0.72 10.23 3.02
CA PRO A 74 -1.18 11.21 2.04
C PRO A 74 -0.23 11.39 0.86
N LYS A 75 1.07 11.12 1.04
CA LYS A 75 2.08 11.20 -0.04
C LYS A 75 1.89 10.14 -1.12
N LYS A 76 1.10 9.10 -0.85
CA LYS A 76 0.74 8.08 -1.85
C LYS A 76 -0.54 8.42 -2.62
N ALA A 77 -1.27 9.47 -2.24
CA ALA A 77 -2.37 9.98 -3.04
C ALA A 77 -1.81 10.62 -4.32
N LYS A 78 -2.40 10.30 -5.47
CA LYS A 78 -2.00 10.85 -6.76
C LYS A 78 -3.19 11.55 -7.38
N ALA A 79 -2.97 12.72 -7.96
CA ALA A 79 -3.96 13.40 -8.78
C ALA A 79 -3.46 13.49 -10.21
N TYR A 80 -4.34 13.28 -11.18
CA TYR A 80 -4.03 13.41 -12.60
C TYR A 80 -5.27 13.74 -13.43
N GLY A 81 -5.07 14.39 -14.56
CA GLY A 81 -6.13 14.75 -15.50
C GLY A 81 -5.99 16.19 -16.01
N PRO A 82 -6.76 16.55 -17.05
CA PRO A 82 -6.62 17.82 -17.77
C PRO A 82 -6.86 19.05 -16.88
N GLY A 83 -7.64 18.92 -15.80
CA GLY A 83 -7.93 20.02 -14.88
C GLY A 83 -6.76 20.48 -14.02
N ILE A 84 -5.72 19.66 -13.88
CA ILE A 84 -4.51 19.98 -13.09
C ILE A 84 -3.24 20.04 -13.95
N GLU A 85 -3.38 19.95 -15.27
CA GLU A 85 -2.27 20.13 -16.20
C GLU A 85 -1.87 21.62 -16.30
N PRO A 86 -0.58 21.93 -16.49
CA PRO A 86 -0.10 23.31 -16.57
C PRO A 86 -0.65 24.08 -17.78
N HIS A 87 -1.10 23.36 -18.81
CA HIS A 87 -1.62 23.90 -20.06
C HIS A 87 -2.87 23.14 -20.50
N GLY A 88 -3.72 23.79 -21.30
CA GLY A 88 -4.92 23.17 -21.88
C GLY A 88 -6.21 23.51 -21.16
N ASN A 89 -6.14 23.93 -19.89
CA ASN A 89 -7.31 24.41 -19.18
C ASN A 89 -7.78 25.75 -19.76
N THR A 90 -9.09 25.94 -19.91
CA THR A 90 -9.67 27.13 -20.56
C THR A 90 -10.80 27.72 -19.75
N VAL A 91 -10.91 29.04 -19.80
CA VAL A 91 -11.97 29.81 -19.12
C VAL A 91 -13.34 29.32 -19.58
N LEU A 92 -14.26 29.18 -18.62
CA LEU A 92 -15.64 28.69 -18.81
C LEU A 92 -15.75 27.24 -19.30
N LYS A 93 -14.67 26.44 -19.27
CA LYS A 93 -14.73 25.00 -19.51
C LYS A 93 -14.51 24.22 -18.21
N PRO A 94 -15.28 23.14 -17.96
CA PRO A 94 -15.05 22.26 -16.82
C PRO A 94 -13.64 21.67 -16.82
N ALA A 95 -12.97 21.76 -15.66
CA ALA A 95 -11.62 21.26 -15.44
C ALA A 95 -11.67 19.92 -14.68
N HIS A 96 -11.76 18.80 -15.41
CA HIS A 96 -11.87 17.47 -14.79
C HIS A 96 -10.50 16.91 -14.39
N PHE A 97 -10.41 16.31 -13.21
CA PHE A 97 -9.27 15.51 -12.77
C PHE A 97 -9.74 14.38 -11.86
N THR A 98 -8.85 13.41 -11.64
CA THR A 98 -9.09 12.23 -10.82
C THR A 98 -8.08 12.19 -9.68
N VAL A 99 -8.53 11.86 -8.47
CA VAL A 99 -7.68 11.59 -7.31
C VAL A 99 -7.69 10.10 -7.01
N GLU A 100 -6.53 9.46 -7.15
CA GLU A 100 -6.29 8.07 -6.80
C GLU A 100 -5.77 7.99 -5.36
N THR A 101 -6.56 7.34 -4.48
CA THR A 101 -6.25 7.17 -3.05
C THR A 101 -6.05 5.71 -2.64
N VAL A 102 -5.96 4.79 -3.61
CA VAL A 102 -5.87 3.33 -3.36
C VAL A 102 -4.74 2.98 -2.39
N GLU A 103 -3.60 3.66 -2.51
CA GLU A 103 -2.43 3.44 -1.64
C GLU A 103 -2.31 4.45 -0.49
N ALA A 104 -3.16 5.48 -0.46
CA ALA A 104 -3.11 6.57 0.50
C ALA A 104 -3.80 6.25 1.83
N GLY A 105 -4.69 5.24 1.84
CA GLY A 105 -5.47 4.86 3.01
C GLY A 105 -6.80 5.57 3.11
N LEU A 106 -7.51 5.31 4.21
CA LEU A 106 -8.82 5.90 4.49
C LEU A 106 -8.65 7.36 4.97
N GLY A 107 -9.20 8.30 4.22
CA GLY A 107 -9.16 9.72 4.54
C GLY A 107 -10.13 10.51 3.68
N GLU A 108 -10.49 11.71 4.16
CA GLU A 108 -11.29 12.66 3.40
C GLU A 108 -10.41 13.39 2.37
N VAL A 109 -10.92 13.57 1.16
CA VAL A 109 -10.26 14.33 0.10
C VAL A 109 -10.93 15.70 0.01
N LEU A 110 -10.15 16.75 0.27
CA LEU A 110 -10.56 18.14 0.13
C LEU A 110 -9.80 18.77 -1.04
N VAL A 111 -10.47 19.60 -1.81
CA VAL A 111 -9.92 20.30 -2.98
C VAL A 111 -10.20 21.78 -2.78
N TYR A 112 -9.19 22.61 -3.02
CA TYR A 112 -9.34 24.06 -3.05
C TYR A 112 -8.66 24.59 -4.31
N ILE A 113 -9.29 25.57 -4.95
CA ILE A 113 -8.76 26.26 -6.12
C ILE A 113 -8.36 27.66 -5.67
N GLU A 114 -7.08 28.00 -5.85
CA GLU A 114 -6.57 29.36 -5.63
C GLU A 114 -6.53 30.10 -6.97
N ASP A 115 -7.22 31.24 -7.04
CA ASP A 115 -7.17 32.13 -8.20
C ASP A 115 -5.90 33.02 -8.19
N PRO A 116 -5.56 33.71 -9.29
CA PRO A 116 -4.41 34.61 -9.33
C PRO A 116 -4.50 35.81 -8.38
N GLU A 117 -5.69 36.14 -7.86
CA GLU A 117 -5.92 37.21 -6.89
C GLU A 117 -5.79 36.71 -5.43
N GLY A 118 -5.58 35.41 -5.23
CA GLY A 118 -5.42 34.75 -3.94
C GLY A 118 -6.73 34.32 -3.27
N HIS A 119 -7.87 34.37 -3.97
CA HIS A 119 -9.13 33.83 -3.47
C HIS A 119 -9.13 32.31 -3.59
N THR A 120 -9.63 31.66 -2.54
CA THR A 120 -9.78 30.21 -2.49
C THR A 120 -11.25 29.83 -2.60
N GLU A 121 -11.55 28.95 -3.55
CA GLU A 121 -12.88 28.32 -3.72
C GLU A 121 -12.75 26.82 -3.42
N GLU A 122 -13.73 26.25 -2.70
CA GLU A 122 -13.84 24.81 -2.42
C GLU A 122 -14.61 24.07 -3.53
#